data_AF-A0A371X5Y9-F1
#
_entry.id   AF-A0A371X5Y9-F1
#
_cell.length_a   1.000
_cell.length_b   1.000
_cell.length_c   1.000
_cell.angle_alpha   90.00
_cell.angle_beta   90.00
_cell.angle_gamma   90.00
#
_symmetry.space_group_name_H-M   'P 1'
#
loop_
_entity.id
_entity.type
_entity.pdbx_description
1 polymer ?
#
loop_
_entity_poly.entity_id
_entity_poly.type
_entity_poly.pdbx_seq_one_letter_code
_entity_poly.pdbx_strand_id
1 'polypeptide(L)' 'MSEIDWYEVRPMTAEQQRDAQEDLTLIARGEEQNLPWRRLRVLLDHELAEISYPVITQGSVRSLNLTDKGNRYLGL' A
#
# COMPACT_ATOMS: atom_id res chain seq x y z
N MET A 1 -2.72 22.48 -25.46
CA MET A 1 -2.05 22.54 -24.15
C MET A 1 -2.45 21.27 -23.43
N SER A 2 -1.54 20.32 -23.26
CA SER A 2 -1.82 19.08 -22.52
C SER A 2 -2.01 19.44 -21.04
N GLU A 3 -3.16 19.07 -20.50
CA GLU A 3 -3.49 19.14 -19.09
C GLU A 3 -2.47 18.29 -18.33
N ILE A 4 -1.64 18.91 -17.50
CA ILE A 4 -0.72 18.19 -16.63
C ILE A 4 -1.61 17.50 -15.60
N ASP A 5 -1.72 16.17 -15.72
CA ASP A 5 -2.38 15.37 -14.69
C ASP A 5 -1.48 15.34 -13.46
N TRP A 6 -1.72 16.29 -12.55
CA TRP A 6 -1.01 16.39 -11.28
C TRP A 6 -1.22 15.18 -10.36
N TYR A 7 -2.15 14.27 -10.71
CA TYR A 7 -2.43 13.05 -9.99
C TYR A 7 -1.81 11.80 -10.64
N GLU A 8 -1.09 11.94 -11.76
CA GLU A 8 -0.42 10.80 -12.38
C GLU A 8 0.69 10.29 -11.44
N VAL A 9 0.48 9.07 -10.94
CA VAL A 9 1.38 8.45 -9.97
C VAL A 9 2.70 8.15 -10.67
N ARG A 10 3.78 8.78 -10.18
CA ARG A 10 5.12 8.56 -10.76
C ARG A 10 5.51 7.08 -10.63
N PRO A 11 6.21 6.50 -11.63
CA PRO A 11 6.75 5.17 -11.51
C PRO A 11 7.63 5.02 -10.26
N MET A 12 7.53 3.87 -9.59
CA MET A 12 8.38 3.57 -8.43
C MET A 12 9.86 3.51 -8.84
N THR A 13 10.73 4.03 -7.98
CA THR A 13 12.17 3.75 -8.08
C THR A 13 12.46 2.29 -7.72
N ALA A 14 13.64 1.78 -8.09
CA ALA A 14 14.07 0.43 -7.71
C ALA A 14 14.20 0.23 -6.18
N GLU A 15 14.40 1.31 -5.43
CA GLU A 15 14.35 1.27 -3.96
C GLU A 15 12.90 1.13 -3.47
N GLN A 16 12.00 1.97 -3.98
CA GLN A 16 10.57 1.89 -3.64
C GLN A 16 9.94 0.54 -4.02
N GLN A 17 10.39 -0.09 -5.12
CA GLN A 17 9.93 -1.42 -5.50
C GLN A 17 10.34 -2.50 -4.49
N ARG A 18 11.58 -2.44 -3.98
CA ARG A 18 12.09 -3.36 -2.95
C ARG A 18 11.36 -3.15 -1.63
N ASP A 19 11.21 -1.89 -1.22
CA ASP A 19 10.47 -1.52 -0.03
C ASP A 19 9.01 -1.98 -0.12
N ALA A 20 8.36 -1.76 -1.27
CA ALA A 20 6.99 -2.18 -1.51
C ALA A 20 6.84 -3.70 -1.46
N GLN A 21 7.79 -4.47 -2.00
CA GLN A 21 7.78 -5.92 -1.93
C GLN A 21 7.86 -6.41 -0.47
N GLU A 22 8.74 -5.84 0.33
CA GLU A 22 8.90 -6.16 1.74
C GLU A 22 7.62 -5.81 2.52
N ASP A 23 7.10 -4.60 2.33
CA ASP A 23 5.91 -4.12 3.05
C ASP A 23 4.66 -4.92 2.71
N LEU A 24 4.43 -5.21 1.42
CA LEU A 24 3.30 -6.04 1.00
C LEU A 24 3.41 -7.46 1.57
N THR A 25 4.62 -7.99 1.71
CA THR A 25 4.84 -9.30 2.36
C THR A 25 4.47 -9.25 3.85
N LEU A 26 4.80 -8.16 4.55
CA LEU A 26 4.41 -7.97 5.95
C LEU A 26 2.89 -7.88 6.10
N ILE A 27 2.22 -7.08 5.25
CA ILE A 27 0.76 -6.94 5.26
C ILE A 27 0.08 -8.28 4.96
N ALA A 28 0.57 -9.05 3.99
CA ALA A 28 0.03 -10.37 3.66
C ALA A 28 0.11 -11.38 4.82
N ARG A 29 1.04 -11.15 5.77
CA ARG A 29 1.21 -11.97 6.98
C ARG A 29 0.50 -11.39 8.21
N GLY A 30 -0.07 -10.19 8.12
CA GLY A 30 -0.60 -9.46 9.28
C GLY A 30 0.50 -8.95 10.23
N GLU A 31 1.71 -8.73 9.71
CA GLU A 31 2.92 -8.34 10.47
C GLU A 31 3.31 -6.87 10.24
N GLU A 32 2.47 -6.06 9.60
CA GLU A 32 2.73 -4.68 9.14
C GLU A 32 2.85 -3.60 10.23
N GLN A 33 3.14 -4.01 11.46
CA GLN A 33 3.17 -3.13 12.63
C GLN A 33 4.17 -1.98 12.44
N ASN A 34 3.69 -0.74 12.57
CA ASN A 34 4.47 0.50 12.50
C ASN A 34 5.10 0.80 11.14
N LEU A 35 4.46 0.40 10.03
CA LEU A 35 4.91 0.77 8.70
C LEU A 35 5.08 2.31 8.59
N PRO A 36 6.25 2.83 8.19
CA PRO A 36 6.44 4.27 8.07
C PRO A 36 5.43 4.88 7.11
N TRP A 37 4.79 6.00 7.48
CA TRP A 37 3.76 6.64 6.65
C TRP A 37 4.24 6.93 5.22
N ARG A 38 5.52 7.28 5.04
CA ARG A 38 6.12 7.50 3.71
C ARG A 38 6.09 6.24 2.83
N ARG A 39 6.37 5.06 3.40
CA ARG A 39 6.33 3.78 2.70
C ARG A 39 4.89 3.35 2.43
N LEU A 40 4.03 3.48 3.43
CA LEU A 40 2.59 3.20 3.28
C LEU A 40 1.98 4.04 2.16
N ARG A 41 2.30 5.33 2.11
CA ARG A 41 1.82 6.23 1.06
C ARG A 41 2.20 5.73 -0.35
N VAL A 42 3.39 5.16 -0.55
CA VAL A 42 3.76 4.59 -1.86
C VAL A 42 2.83 3.43 -2.22
N LEU A 43 2.51 2.55 -1.27
CA LEU A 43 1.57 1.46 -1.52
C LEU A 43 0.16 1.96 -1.88
N LEU A 44 -0.31 2.99 -1.18
CA LEU A 44 -1.62 3.60 -1.42
C LEU A 44 -1.68 4.35 -2.75
N ASP A 45 -0.67 5.20 -3.03
CA ASP A 45 -0.57 5.97 -4.27
C ASP A 45 -0.53 5.01 -5.49
N HIS A 46 0.08 3.83 -5.34
CA HIS A 46 0.12 2.81 -6.39
C HIS A 46 -1.00 1.77 -6.32
N GLU A 47 -1.99 1.95 -5.44
CA GLU A 47 -3.15 1.04 -5.26
C GLU A 47 -2.74 -0.41 -4.96
N LEU A 48 -1.60 -0.65 -4.32
CA LEU A 48 -1.13 -1.99 -3.95
C LEU A 48 -1.71 -2.46 -2.61
N ALA A 49 -2.05 -1.51 -1.74
CA ALA A 49 -2.69 -1.77 -0.46
C ALA A 49 -3.86 -0.79 -0.25
N GLU A 50 -4.77 -1.15 0.64
CA GLU A 50 -5.89 -0.31 1.06
C GLU A 50 -6.01 -0.29 2.58
N ILE A 51 -6.51 0.82 3.12
CA ILE A 51 -6.84 0.94 4.54
C ILE A 51 -8.23 0.35 4.75
N SER A 52 -8.27 -0.77 5.44
CA SER A 52 -9.51 -1.39 5.90
C SER A 52 -9.91 -0.82 7.26
N TYR A 53 -11.16 -0.39 7.36
CA TYR A 53 -11.80 -0.02 8.61
C TYR A 53 -12.72 -1.16 9.03
N PRO A 54 -12.32 -2.03 9.97
CA PRO A 54 -13.24 -3.03 10.49
C PRO A 54 -14.44 -2.31 11.11
N VAL A 55 -15.63 -2.88 10.89
CA VAL A 55 -16.91 -2.26 11.25
C VAL A 55 -16.97 -1.99 12.75
N ILE A 56 -16.74 -0.72 13.09
CA ILE A 56 -17.04 0.05 14.29
C ILE A 56 -17.26 -0.80 15.56
N THR A 57 -16.17 -1.22 16.19
CA THR A 57 -16.13 -1.35 17.65
C THR A 57 -15.14 -0.33 18.19
N GLN A 58 -15.46 0.30 19.32
CA GLN A 58 -14.58 1.27 19.96
C GLN A 58 -13.29 0.54 20.38
N GLY A 59 -12.17 0.84 19.71
CA GLY A 59 -10.89 0.11 19.85
C GLY A 59 -10.44 -0.67 18.61
N SER A 60 -11.19 -0.62 17.51
CA SER A 60 -10.77 -1.20 16.22
C SER A 60 -9.48 -0.55 15.71
N VAL A 61 -8.42 -1.35 15.57
CA VAL A 61 -7.14 -0.94 14.98
C VAL A 61 -7.32 -0.85 13.46
N ARG A 62 -6.78 0.20 12.82
CA ARG A 62 -6.75 0.31 11.36
C ARG A 62 -5.96 -0.88 10.82
N SER A 63 -6.57 -1.70 9.97
CA SER A 63 -5.91 -2.83 9.29
C SER A 63 -5.53 -2.43 7.87
N LEU A 64 -4.46 -3.01 7.34
CA LEU A 64 -4.12 -2.89 5.93
C LEU A 64 -4.46 -4.19 5.22
N ASN A 65 -5.04 -4.08 4.01
CA ASN A 65 -5.26 -5.21 3.13
C ASN A 65 -4.49 -5.01 1.82
N LEU A 66 -4.13 -6.11 1.17
CA LEU A 66 -3.65 -6.06 -0.21
C LEU A 66 -4.86 -5.89 -1.13
N THR A 67 -4.68 -5.09 -2.18
CA THR A 67 -5.63 -5.05 -3.30
C THR A 67 -5.35 -6.22 -4.26
N ASP A 68 -6.22 -6.44 -5.24
CA ASP A 68 -5.95 -7.37 -6.36
C ASP A 68 -4.66 -7.01 -7.13
N LYS A 69 -4.31 -5.73 -7.18
CA LYS A 69 -3.07 -5.25 -7.78
C LYS A 69 -1.87 -5.59 -6.91
N GLY A 70 -2.00 -5.44 -5.58
CA GLY A 70 -1.01 -5.88 -4.60
C GLY A 70 -0.75 -7.38 -4.63
N ASN A 71 -1.80 -8.20 -4.69
CA ASN A 71 -1.68 -9.66 -4.80
C ASN A 71 -0.92 -10.06 -6.07
N ARG A 72 -1.30 -9.51 -7.23
CA ARG A 72 -0.57 -9.75 -8.50
C ARG A 72 0.86 -9.24 -8.47
N TYR A 73 1.14 -8.14 -7.78
CA TYR A 73 2.49 -7.61 -7.59
C TYR A 73 3.37 -8.59 -6.81
N LEU A 74 2.82 -9.27 -5.79
CA LEU A 74 3.50 -10.34 -5.05
C LEU A 74 3.55 -11.69 -5.77
N GLY A 75 2.73 -11.89 -6.80
CA GLY A 75 2.57 -13.18 -7.48
C GLY A 75 1.70 -14.18 -6.71
N LEU A 76 0.74 -13.69 -5.91
CA LEU A 76 -0.26 -14.47 -5.17
C LEU A 76 -1.58 -14.60 -5.94
#